data_AF-A0A6C0JFW3-F1
#
_entry.id   AF-A0A6C0JFW3-F1
#
_cell.length_a   1.000
_cell.length_b   1.000
_cell.length_c   1.000
_cell.angle_alpha   90.00
_cell.angle_beta   90.00
_cell.angle_gamma   90.00
#
_symmetry.space_group_name_H-M   'P 1'
#
loop_
_entity.id
_entity.type
_entity.pdbx_description
1 polymer ?
#
loop_
_entity_poly.entity_id
_entity_poly.type
_entity_poly.pdbx_seq_one_letter_code
_entity_poly.pdbx_strand_id
1 'polypeptide(L)'
;MNNLSDYYQVNINKPEIIKHFSDVSTILVINSLDRNKYLFPNPNNYIIEIDDNFRDVLEIELISIDYEYNRLIIDNSNSHLYFEDTNNNYLYKIIMPNGIYDLQNEIVSKFNYIYGMTKGIDDNIKNDIVVKYNDILDNMYFLINYDNINQINKLNLLYKGRELSYPSTLYGDILTDTDIFEYRQKTNGKFFGFSEKDFSNKLKVLKLNIEYISNYDHKLIIEFLNNEEYNIFNNILSINDNDLIITFKNIDNLIYNINHSDIKGFKTNNETNKIEIIVTISSILQNIVIGNPDLCTNIILGDINYDLKRDLSIFLDIKELNRLNSKNKNVNNSFASIPVNHANKIYFDNTKNYGTIKYFNPPLRNMDKLSISFKDINGEVLENNGKENSIVFAIKCLNNQKSINN
;
A
#
# COMPACT_ATOMS: atom_id res chain seq x y z
N MET A 1 -57.62 52.56 -30.70
CA MET A 1 -56.87 51.45 -30.06
C MET A 1 -56.31 50.60 -31.20
N ASN A 2 -55.03 50.76 -31.49
CA ASN A 2 -54.36 50.04 -32.58
C ASN A 2 -54.05 48.62 -32.09
N ASN A 3 -54.49 47.62 -32.87
CA ASN A 3 -54.30 46.20 -32.59
C ASN A 3 -52.82 45.86 -32.51
N LEU A 4 -52.39 45.47 -31.32
CA LEU A 4 -51.04 44.99 -30.97
C LEU A 4 -50.88 43.47 -31.23
N SER A 5 -51.69 42.89 -32.12
CA SER A 5 -51.78 41.44 -32.31
C SER A 5 -50.68 40.83 -33.17
N ASP A 6 -49.93 41.65 -33.92
CA ASP A 6 -49.09 41.12 -35.00
C ASP A 6 -47.60 40.99 -34.61
N TYR A 7 -47.23 41.30 -33.36
CA TYR A 7 -45.82 41.32 -32.92
C TYR A 7 -45.28 39.98 -32.36
N TYR A 8 -46.12 38.95 -32.21
CA TYR A 8 -45.73 37.69 -31.56
C TYR A 8 -45.86 36.42 -32.40
N GLN A 9 -45.95 36.53 -33.75
CA GLN A 9 -45.79 35.37 -34.63
C GLN A 9 -44.39 35.31 -35.24
N VAL A 10 -43.36 35.30 -34.39
CA VAL A 10 -42.06 34.78 -34.83
C VAL A 10 -42.21 33.25 -34.90
N ASN A 11 -42.49 32.74 -36.09
CA ASN A 11 -42.40 31.31 -36.38
C ASN A 11 -40.95 30.88 -36.15
N ILE A 12 -40.65 30.40 -34.94
CA ILE A 12 -39.42 29.64 -34.69
C ILE A 12 -39.63 28.31 -35.40
N ASN A 13 -39.10 28.21 -36.62
CA ASN A 13 -39.11 26.96 -37.36
C ASN A 13 -38.51 25.87 -36.45
N LYS A 14 -39.24 24.76 -36.29
CA LYS A 14 -38.72 23.58 -35.61
C LYS A 14 -37.40 23.23 -36.29
N PRO A 15 -36.27 23.14 -35.55
CA PRO A 15 -34.98 22.84 -36.17
C PRO A 15 -35.12 21.56 -37.01
N GLU A 16 -34.54 21.60 -38.21
CA GLU A 16 -34.53 20.42 -39.07
C GLU A 16 -33.94 19.25 -38.30
N ILE A 17 -34.68 18.14 -38.26
CA ILE A 17 -34.16 16.89 -37.70
C ILE A 17 -33.11 16.41 -38.69
N ILE A 18 -31.84 16.68 -38.39
CA ILE A 18 -30.71 16.19 -39.16
C ILE A 18 -30.80 14.66 -39.17
N LYS A 19 -31.16 14.07 -40.32
CA LYS A 19 -31.12 12.61 -40.50
C LYS A 19 -29.66 12.19 -40.54
N HIS A 20 -29.21 11.43 -39.55
CA HIS A 20 -27.87 10.90 -39.48
C HIS A 20 -27.62 9.93 -40.65
N PHE A 21 -26.66 10.24 -41.50
CA PHE A 21 -26.23 9.39 -42.61
C PHE A 21 -25.12 8.46 -42.12
N SER A 22 -25.47 7.18 -41.91
CA SER A 22 -24.59 6.04 -41.62
C SER A 22 -23.49 6.30 -40.59
N ASP A 23 -23.68 5.84 -39.36
CA ASP A 23 -22.65 5.93 -38.34
C ASP A 23 -21.38 5.15 -38.75
N VAL A 24 -20.20 5.74 -38.53
CA VAL A 24 -18.90 5.07 -38.77
C VAL A 24 -18.34 4.62 -37.43
N SER A 25 -17.95 3.35 -37.33
CA SER A 25 -17.28 2.78 -36.16
C SER A 25 -15.82 2.50 -36.48
N THR A 26 -14.92 3.00 -35.64
CA THR A 26 -13.47 2.84 -35.76
C THR A 26 -12.93 2.18 -34.50
N ILE A 27 -11.94 1.30 -34.65
CA ILE A 27 -11.23 0.69 -33.51
C ILE A 27 -10.01 1.55 -33.17
N LEU A 28 -9.93 1.98 -31.91
CA LEU A 28 -8.75 2.65 -31.36
C LEU A 28 -8.03 1.68 -30.43
N VAL A 29 -6.76 1.40 -30.72
CA VAL A 29 -5.88 0.62 -29.85
C VAL A 29 -4.91 1.57 -29.16
N ILE A 30 -4.85 1.50 -27.84
CA ILE A 30 -3.92 2.26 -27.01
C ILE A 30 -2.94 1.27 -26.40
N ASN A 31 -1.66 1.55 -26.53
CA ASN A 31 -0.60 0.85 -25.81
C ASN A 31 0.11 1.86 -24.91
N SER A 32 0.26 1.56 -23.62
CA SER A 32 0.94 2.47 -22.71
C SER A 32 2.41 2.68 -23.09
N LEU A 33 3.01 1.79 -23.90
CA LEU A 33 4.34 1.99 -24.49
C LEU A 33 4.47 3.26 -25.33
N ASP A 34 3.38 3.71 -25.95
CA ASP A 34 3.35 4.86 -26.87
C ASP A 34 3.25 6.20 -26.11
N ARG A 35 3.08 6.16 -24.78
CA ARG A 35 3.06 7.36 -23.94
C ARG A 35 4.40 8.09 -23.98
N ASN A 36 4.37 9.39 -23.71
CA ASN A 36 5.58 10.14 -23.42
C ASN A 36 6.17 9.70 -22.05
N LYS A 37 7.12 8.76 -22.05
CA LYS A 37 7.72 8.19 -20.83
C LYS A 37 8.51 9.19 -19.98
N TYR A 38 8.93 10.32 -20.56
CA TYR A 38 9.59 11.39 -19.83
C TYR A 38 8.60 12.18 -18.97
N LEU A 39 7.42 12.48 -19.51
CA LEU A 39 6.36 13.19 -18.79
C LEU A 39 5.52 12.26 -17.91
N PHE A 40 5.31 11.02 -18.35
CA PHE A 40 4.46 10.03 -17.71
C PHE A 40 5.25 8.73 -17.49
N PRO A 41 6.10 8.64 -16.46
CA PRO A 41 6.90 7.44 -16.21
C PRO A 41 6.04 6.24 -15.82
N ASN A 42 4.92 6.45 -15.11
CA ASN A 42 4.03 5.37 -14.68
C ASN A 42 3.07 4.95 -15.82
N PRO A 43 3.09 3.68 -16.28
CA PRO A 43 2.19 3.17 -17.32
C PRO A 43 0.73 3.09 -16.88
N ASN A 44 0.41 3.33 -15.61
CA ASN A 44 -0.94 3.32 -15.07
C ASN A 44 -1.50 4.73 -14.81
N ASN A 45 -0.77 5.78 -15.21
CA ASN A 45 -1.23 7.16 -15.13
C ASN A 45 -0.53 8.01 -16.20
N TYR A 46 -1.19 8.22 -17.33
CA TYR A 46 -0.60 8.86 -18.50
C TYR A 46 -1.63 9.59 -19.36
N ILE A 47 -1.13 10.45 -20.24
CA ILE A 47 -1.92 11.04 -21.31
C ILE A 47 -1.39 10.51 -22.64
N ILE A 48 -2.30 10.07 -23.52
CA ILE A 48 -1.98 9.71 -24.88
C ILE A 48 -2.71 10.63 -25.85
N GLU A 49 -1.99 11.13 -26.86
CA GLU A 49 -2.56 11.89 -27.97
C GLU A 49 -3.09 10.91 -29.02
N ILE A 50 -4.21 11.26 -29.66
CA ILE A 50 -4.83 10.45 -30.70
C ILE A 50 -4.57 11.14 -32.04
N ASP A 51 -3.83 10.47 -32.92
CA ASP A 51 -3.47 11.00 -34.24
C ASP A 51 -4.72 11.30 -35.09
N ASP A 52 -5.66 10.35 -35.10
CA ASP A 52 -6.94 10.47 -35.78
C ASP A 52 -7.92 11.25 -34.89
N ASN A 53 -7.88 12.58 -34.99
CA ASN A 53 -8.82 13.47 -34.29
C ASN A 53 -10.28 13.06 -34.53
N PHE A 54 -10.87 12.31 -33.58
CA PHE A 54 -12.25 11.87 -33.68
C PHE A 54 -13.18 13.05 -33.45
N ARG A 55 -13.97 13.40 -34.46
CA ARG A 55 -14.95 14.49 -34.40
C ARG A 55 -16.34 13.95 -34.21
N ASP A 56 -17.16 14.75 -33.53
CA ASP A 56 -18.59 14.49 -33.36
C ASP A 56 -18.87 13.07 -32.85
N VAL A 57 -18.11 12.66 -31.82
CA VAL A 57 -18.17 11.33 -31.22
C VAL A 57 -19.52 11.14 -30.53
N LEU A 58 -20.20 10.05 -30.89
CA LEU A 58 -21.50 9.65 -30.37
C LEU A 58 -21.38 8.69 -29.20
N GLU A 59 -20.48 7.72 -29.33
CA GLU A 59 -20.22 6.73 -28.29
C GLU A 59 -18.77 6.25 -28.35
N ILE A 60 -18.30 5.79 -27.20
CA ILE A 60 -17.07 5.03 -27.06
C ILE A 60 -17.31 3.84 -26.15
N GLU A 61 -16.89 2.66 -26.62
CA GLU A 61 -17.04 1.39 -25.95
C GLU A 61 -15.66 0.78 -25.66
N LEU A 62 -15.42 0.35 -24.42
CA LEU A 62 -14.28 -0.49 -24.10
C LEU A 62 -14.55 -1.91 -24.57
N ILE A 63 -13.79 -2.33 -25.59
CA ILE A 63 -13.89 -3.65 -26.20
C ILE A 63 -13.07 -4.65 -25.41
N SER A 64 -11.80 -4.31 -25.16
CA SER A 64 -10.92 -5.16 -24.37
C SER A 64 -9.85 -4.39 -23.64
N ILE A 65 -9.30 -5.04 -22.62
CA ILE A 65 -8.09 -4.60 -21.94
C ILE A 65 -7.17 -5.79 -21.72
N ASP A 66 -5.87 -5.56 -21.91
CA ASP A 66 -4.81 -6.41 -21.40
C ASP A 66 -4.09 -5.65 -20.28
N TYR A 67 -4.40 -6.04 -19.05
CA TYR A 67 -3.84 -5.45 -17.84
C TYR A 67 -3.44 -6.54 -16.86
N GLU A 68 -2.18 -6.56 -16.45
CA GLU A 68 -1.70 -7.50 -15.44
C GLU A 68 -1.87 -6.89 -14.06
N TYR A 69 -2.84 -7.37 -13.28
CA TYR A 69 -3.09 -6.88 -11.94
C TYR A 69 -2.20 -7.59 -10.94
N ASN A 70 -1.16 -6.90 -10.47
CA ASN A 70 -0.23 -7.40 -9.48
C ASN A 70 -0.06 -6.35 -8.38
N ARG A 71 -0.50 -6.67 -7.16
CA ARG A 71 -0.27 -5.80 -6.00
C ARG A 71 1.14 -5.92 -5.42
N LEU A 72 1.81 -7.06 -5.60
CA LEU A 72 3.11 -7.35 -5.00
C LEU A 72 4.13 -7.68 -6.07
N ILE A 73 4.80 -6.65 -6.55
CA ILE A 73 5.94 -6.82 -7.43
C ILE A 73 7.18 -6.41 -6.65
N ILE A 74 8.08 -7.36 -6.49
CA ILE A 74 9.41 -7.13 -5.98
C ILE A 74 10.36 -7.02 -7.18
N ASP A 75 11.17 -5.97 -7.20
CA ASP A 75 12.23 -5.73 -8.17
C ASP A 75 13.47 -5.12 -7.50
N ASN A 76 14.46 -4.70 -8.30
CA ASN A 76 15.71 -4.14 -7.78
C ASN A 76 15.52 -2.84 -6.98
N SER A 77 14.40 -2.12 -7.16
CA SER A 77 14.13 -0.86 -6.47
C SER A 77 13.59 -1.06 -5.06
N ASN A 78 12.93 -2.19 -4.80
CA ASN A 78 12.26 -2.44 -3.53
C ASN A 78 12.71 -3.71 -2.80
N SER A 79 13.41 -4.66 -3.45
CA SER A 79 13.83 -5.98 -2.92
C SER A 79 14.60 -6.03 -1.60
N HIS A 80 15.08 -4.93 -1.04
CA HIS A 80 15.95 -4.94 0.13
C HIS A 80 15.19 -4.67 1.44
N LEU A 81 15.52 -5.45 2.47
CA LEU A 81 15.11 -5.22 3.86
C LEU A 81 16.36 -5.18 4.73
N TYR A 82 16.45 -4.19 5.62
CA TYR A 82 17.62 -3.96 6.46
C TYR A 82 17.26 -4.16 7.93
N PHE A 83 18.00 -5.01 8.62
CA PHE A 83 17.86 -5.25 10.04
C PHE A 83 19.13 -4.80 10.76
N GLU A 84 18.95 -3.96 11.78
CA GLU A 84 20.02 -3.47 12.63
C GLU A 84 19.89 -4.07 14.03
N ASP A 85 20.85 -4.90 14.41
CA ASP A 85 21.05 -5.31 15.79
C ASP A 85 21.85 -4.23 16.52
N THR A 86 21.12 -3.38 17.26
CA THR A 86 21.72 -2.23 17.94
C THR A 86 22.62 -2.61 19.12
N ASN A 87 22.53 -3.84 19.63
CA ASN A 87 23.42 -4.28 20.70
C ASN A 87 24.80 -4.67 20.16
N ASN A 88 24.81 -5.33 19.00
CA ASN A 88 26.04 -5.76 18.35
C ASN A 88 26.55 -4.73 17.34
N ASN A 89 25.83 -3.63 17.12
CA ASN A 89 26.08 -2.63 16.08
C ASN A 89 26.27 -3.29 14.71
N TYR A 90 25.40 -4.25 14.40
CA TYR A 90 25.53 -5.09 13.24
C TYR A 90 24.30 -4.93 12.34
N LEU A 91 24.55 -4.51 11.10
CA LEU A 91 23.54 -4.28 10.07
C LEU A 91 23.64 -5.40 9.04
N TYR A 92 22.52 -6.08 8.79
CA TYR A 92 22.42 -7.08 7.75
C TYR A 92 21.20 -6.86 6.89
N LYS A 93 21.26 -7.44 5.69
CA LYS A 93 20.33 -7.16 4.61
C LYS A 93 19.75 -8.46 4.08
N ILE A 94 18.43 -8.50 3.94
CA ILE A 94 17.69 -9.56 3.27
C ILE A 94 17.30 -9.06 1.88
N ILE A 95 17.58 -9.86 0.84
CA ILE A 95 17.26 -9.53 -0.55
C ILE A 95 16.16 -10.48 -1.03
N MET A 96 14.96 -9.93 -1.19
CA MET A 96 13.85 -10.65 -1.80
C MET A 96 14.06 -10.77 -3.33
N PRO A 97 14.00 -11.98 -3.92
CA PRO A 97 14.09 -12.15 -5.36
C PRO A 97 13.02 -11.34 -6.08
N ASN A 98 13.44 -10.78 -7.22
CA ASN A 98 12.52 -10.12 -8.13
C ASN A 98 11.45 -11.12 -8.58
N GLY A 99 10.20 -10.68 -8.56
CA GLY A 99 9.08 -11.55 -8.82
C GLY A 99 7.76 -10.88 -8.51
N ILE A 100 6.70 -11.56 -8.91
CA ILE A 100 5.34 -11.22 -8.59
C ILE A 100 4.91 -12.20 -7.51
N TYR A 101 4.32 -11.69 -6.44
CA TYR A 101 3.84 -12.49 -5.32
C TYR A 101 2.32 -12.34 -5.26
N ASP A 102 1.60 -13.45 -5.37
CA ASP A 102 0.15 -13.40 -5.58
C ASP A 102 -0.64 -13.57 -4.28
N LEU A 103 0.03 -14.09 -3.25
CA LEU A 103 -0.56 -14.46 -1.98
C LEU A 103 0.38 -14.09 -0.84
N GLN A 104 -0.22 -13.70 0.27
CA GLN A 104 0.49 -13.47 1.52
C GLN A 104 1.34 -14.68 1.96
N ASN A 105 0.79 -15.90 1.87
CA ASN A 105 1.54 -17.08 2.24
C ASN A 105 2.79 -17.27 1.37
N GLU A 106 2.75 -16.78 0.13
CA GLU A 106 3.90 -16.84 -0.77
C GLU A 106 5.01 -15.88 -0.32
N ILE A 107 4.69 -14.61 -0.05
CA ILE A 107 5.70 -13.63 0.41
C ILE A 107 6.26 -14.00 1.79
N VAL A 108 5.42 -14.50 2.71
CA VAL A 108 5.83 -14.98 4.04
C VAL A 108 6.76 -16.19 3.91
N SER A 109 6.35 -17.22 3.16
CA SER A 109 7.16 -18.43 2.97
C SER A 109 8.48 -18.10 2.26
N LYS A 110 8.43 -17.20 1.28
CA LYS A 110 9.62 -16.78 0.53
C LYS A 110 10.59 -16.03 1.43
N PHE A 111 10.10 -15.06 2.21
CA PHE A 111 10.93 -14.32 3.16
C PHE A 111 11.61 -15.29 4.14
N ASN A 112 10.83 -16.16 4.79
CA ASN A 112 11.35 -17.09 5.80
C ASN A 112 12.43 -18.03 5.20
N TYR A 113 12.23 -18.49 3.96
CA TYR A 113 13.24 -19.27 3.25
C TYR A 113 14.53 -18.48 3.00
N ILE A 114 14.45 -17.26 2.47
CA ILE A 114 15.62 -16.43 2.19
C ILE A 114 16.35 -16.04 3.47
N TYR A 115 15.60 -15.73 4.52
CA TYR A 115 16.16 -15.41 5.83
C TYR A 115 16.97 -16.58 6.37
N GLY A 116 16.40 -17.79 6.38
CA GLY A 116 17.10 -19.00 6.81
C GLY A 116 18.39 -19.26 6.02
N MET A 117 18.37 -19.04 4.70
CA MET A 117 19.57 -19.12 3.85
C MET A 117 20.61 -18.06 4.21
N THR A 118 20.18 -16.81 4.47
CA THR A 118 21.08 -15.71 4.82
C THR A 118 21.73 -15.94 6.18
N LYS A 119 20.95 -16.34 7.19
CA LYS A 119 21.45 -16.69 8.53
C LYS A 119 22.45 -17.84 8.47
N GLY A 120 22.22 -18.84 7.62
CA GLY A 120 23.15 -19.96 7.42
C GLY A 120 24.49 -19.59 6.77
N ILE A 121 24.61 -18.37 6.20
CA ILE A 121 25.83 -17.87 5.56
C ILE A 121 26.55 -16.85 6.45
N ASP A 122 25.82 -16.07 7.24
CA ASP A 122 26.38 -15.02 8.10
C ASP A 122 26.22 -15.35 9.59
N ASP A 123 27.30 -15.86 10.18
CA ASP A 123 27.37 -16.24 11.60
C ASP A 123 27.18 -15.06 12.56
N ASN A 124 27.21 -13.80 12.08
CA ASN A 124 26.91 -12.64 12.91
C ASN A 124 25.40 -12.47 13.13
N ILE A 125 24.55 -13.09 12.32
CA ILE A 125 23.10 -13.10 12.51
C ILE A 125 22.73 -14.11 13.60
N LYS A 126 22.69 -13.63 14.84
CA LYS A 126 22.34 -14.48 16.00
C LYS A 126 20.84 -14.73 16.11
N ASN A 127 20.03 -13.70 15.90
CA ASN A 127 18.58 -13.82 16.02
C ASN A 127 18.03 -14.72 14.92
N ASP A 128 16.97 -15.47 15.19
CA ASP A 128 16.15 -16.08 14.14
C ASP A 128 14.90 -15.22 13.94
N ILE A 129 14.58 -14.87 12.70
CA ILE A 129 13.47 -13.97 12.39
C ILE A 129 12.51 -14.69 11.47
N VAL A 130 11.26 -14.72 11.90
CA VAL A 130 10.16 -15.32 11.17
C VAL A 130 9.11 -14.24 10.89
N VAL A 131 8.73 -14.08 9.63
CA VAL A 131 7.52 -13.32 9.30
C VAL A 131 6.31 -14.20 9.55
N LYS A 132 5.32 -13.64 10.24
CA LYS A 132 4.00 -14.23 10.43
C LYS A 132 2.92 -13.23 10.02
N TYR A 133 1.71 -13.74 9.83
CA TYR A 133 0.53 -12.93 9.58
C TYR A 133 -0.51 -13.15 10.68
N ASN A 134 -1.20 -12.09 11.07
CA ASN A 134 -2.30 -12.14 12.02
C ASN A 134 -3.63 -11.79 11.31
N ASP A 135 -4.53 -12.77 11.21
CA ASP A 135 -5.85 -12.61 10.58
C ASP A 135 -6.77 -11.61 11.30
N ILE A 136 -6.57 -11.40 12.61
CA ILE A 136 -7.45 -10.55 13.43
C ILE A 136 -7.15 -9.07 13.18
N LEU A 137 -5.86 -8.74 13.13
CA LEU A 137 -5.38 -7.38 12.89
C LEU A 137 -5.25 -7.07 11.40
N ASP A 138 -5.18 -8.09 10.54
CA ASP A 138 -4.89 -7.95 9.10
C ASP A 138 -3.47 -7.38 8.85
N ASN A 139 -2.51 -7.75 9.71
CA ASN A 139 -1.13 -7.22 9.68
C ASN A 139 -0.11 -8.36 9.67
N MET A 140 1.01 -8.16 8.97
CA MET A 140 2.20 -9.00 9.17
C MET A 140 3.05 -8.45 10.31
N TYR A 141 3.84 -9.33 10.90
CA TYR A 141 4.80 -8.99 11.94
C TYR A 141 6.03 -9.88 11.83
N PHE A 142 7.17 -9.35 12.27
CA PHE A 142 8.39 -10.13 12.43
C PHE A 142 8.45 -10.63 13.87
N LEU A 143 8.47 -11.93 14.05
CA LEU A 143 8.78 -12.60 15.31
C LEU A 143 10.29 -12.85 15.38
N ILE A 144 10.91 -12.46 16.47
CA ILE A 144 12.34 -12.60 16.72
C ILE A 144 12.54 -13.70 17.75
N ASN A 145 13.08 -14.85 17.35
CA ASN A 145 13.49 -15.88 18.27
C ASN A 145 14.93 -15.60 18.72
N TYR A 146 15.11 -15.44 20.03
CA TYR A 146 16.41 -15.16 20.63
C TYR A 146 17.12 -16.47 21.00
N ASP A 147 18.38 -16.62 20.58
CA ASP A 147 19.22 -17.73 21.03
C ASP A 147 19.46 -17.69 22.55
N ASN A 148 19.47 -16.49 23.13
CA ASN A 148 19.64 -16.28 24.56
C ASN A 148 18.60 -15.29 25.10
N ILE A 149 17.59 -15.83 25.78
CA ILE A 149 16.50 -15.04 26.37
C ILE A 149 16.99 -14.04 27.42
N ASN A 150 18.19 -14.22 27.98
CA ASN A 150 18.76 -13.32 28.99
C ASN A 150 19.39 -12.04 28.39
N GLN A 151 19.23 -11.79 27.09
CA GLN A 151 19.68 -10.56 26.44
C GLN A 151 18.46 -9.77 25.95
N ILE A 152 18.44 -8.46 26.23
CA ILE A 152 17.48 -7.56 25.60
C ILE A 152 17.98 -7.29 24.19
N ASN A 153 17.56 -8.10 23.24
CA ASN A 153 17.92 -7.91 21.84
C ASN A 153 17.06 -6.80 21.23
N LYS A 154 17.72 -5.68 20.89
CA LYS A 154 17.09 -4.50 20.30
C LYS A 154 17.36 -4.53 18.81
N LEU A 155 16.30 -4.78 18.06
CA LEU A 155 16.34 -4.91 16.62
C LEU A 155 15.53 -3.78 16.00
N ASN A 156 16.15 -3.07 15.06
CA ASN A 156 15.46 -2.11 14.21
C ASN A 156 15.30 -2.70 12.81
N LEU A 157 14.14 -2.50 12.22
CA LEU A 157 13.86 -2.74 10.81
C LEU A 157 13.86 -1.39 10.09
N LEU A 158 14.84 -1.21 9.22
CA LEU A 158 15.08 0.07 8.56
C LEU A 158 14.46 0.05 7.16
N TYR A 159 13.45 0.90 6.96
CA TYR A 159 12.79 1.11 5.66
C TYR A 159 13.29 2.35 4.93
N LYS A 160 14.18 3.15 5.53
CA LYS A 160 14.89 4.19 4.78
C LYS A 160 16.26 3.74 4.29
N GLY A 161 16.74 2.58 4.71
CA GLY A 161 18.07 2.11 4.34
C GLY A 161 19.18 2.94 4.95
N ARG A 162 20.39 2.81 4.37
CA ARG A 162 21.53 3.60 4.82
C ARG A 162 21.61 4.91 4.04
N GLU A 163 21.85 5.99 4.77
CA GLU A 163 22.21 7.27 4.16
C GLU A 163 23.56 7.13 3.43
N LEU A 164 23.57 7.49 2.15
CA LEU A 164 24.75 7.49 1.31
C LEU A 164 25.43 8.85 1.44
N SER A 165 26.72 8.83 1.77
CA SER A 165 27.55 10.02 1.69
C SER A 165 27.74 10.43 0.24
N TYR A 166 27.55 11.71 -0.07
CA TYR A 166 27.83 12.23 -1.42
C TYR A 166 29.34 12.12 -1.72
N PRO A 167 29.74 11.73 -2.94
CA PRO A 167 31.12 11.90 -3.37
C PRO A 167 31.49 13.39 -3.30
N SER A 168 32.53 13.70 -2.52
CA SER A 168 33.07 15.04 -2.26
C SER A 168 33.47 15.83 -3.51
N THR A 169 33.54 15.17 -4.66
CA THR A 169 34.08 15.72 -5.92
C THR A 169 33.11 16.64 -6.66
N LEU A 170 31.81 16.66 -6.34
CA LEU A 170 30.84 17.54 -6.99
C LEU A 170 30.59 18.87 -6.24
N TYR A 171 30.86 18.94 -4.93
CA TYR A 171 30.53 20.13 -4.12
C TYR A 171 31.57 20.57 -3.08
N GLY A 172 32.70 19.87 -2.90
CA GLY A 172 33.70 20.24 -1.90
C GLY A 172 33.23 19.89 -0.48
N ASP A 173 34.12 19.24 0.28
CA ASP A 173 33.90 18.62 1.59
C ASP A 173 32.70 17.64 1.67
N ILE A 174 32.89 16.54 2.40
CA ILE A 174 31.89 15.48 2.52
C ILE A 174 30.72 16.05 3.34
N LEU A 175 29.61 16.39 2.67
CA LEU A 175 28.34 16.55 3.36
C LEU A 175 27.81 15.15 3.67
N THR A 176 27.86 14.76 4.95
CA THR A 176 27.30 13.50 5.46
C THR A 176 25.78 13.57 5.66
N ASP A 177 25.14 14.67 5.25
CA ASP A 177 23.78 15.04 5.63
C ASP A 177 22.99 15.45 4.38
N THR A 178 23.04 14.57 3.38
CA THR A 178 22.18 14.68 2.21
C THR A 178 21.20 13.55 2.36
N ASP A 179 19.89 13.82 2.48
CA ASP A 179 18.78 12.86 2.61
C ASP A 179 18.69 11.84 1.43
N ILE A 180 19.80 11.23 1.07
CA ILE A 180 20.05 10.37 -0.07
C ILE A 180 20.31 9.02 0.53
N PHE A 181 19.23 8.28 0.57
CA PHE A 181 19.25 6.92 1.03
C PHE A 181 19.63 5.97 -0.10
N GLU A 182 20.23 4.83 0.25
CA GLU A 182 20.56 3.76 -0.70
C GLU A 182 19.32 3.28 -1.49
N TYR A 183 18.13 3.43 -0.92
CA TYR A 183 16.87 3.28 -1.63
C TYR A 183 15.91 4.38 -1.17
N ARG A 184 15.45 5.21 -2.11
CA ARG A 184 14.84 6.50 -1.77
C ARG A 184 13.32 6.49 -1.70
N GLN A 185 12.64 5.59 -2.42
CA GLN A 185 11.17 5.59 -2.57
C GLN A 185 10.74 4.19 -3.03
N LYS A 186 9.64 3.63 -2.48
CA LYS A 186 9.15 2.26 -2.72
C LYS A 186 9.80 1.19 -1.84
N THR A 187 9.73 1.39 -0.53
CA THR A 187 10.22 0.38 0.42
C THR A 187 9.34 -0.88 0.35
N ASN A 188 9.93 -2.06 0.47
CA ASN A 188 9.18 -3.32 0.60
C ASN A 188 8.24 -3.34 1.81
N GLY A 189 8.36 -2.36 2.72
CA GLY A 189 7.58 -2.30 3.95
C GLY A 189 6.10 -2.47 3.68
N LYS A 190 5.56 -1.79 2.65
CA LYS A 190 4.14 -1.90 2.33
C LYS A 190 3.70 -3.35 2.03
N PHE A 191 4.55 -4.16 1.42
CA PHE A 191 4.29 -5.58 1.16
C PHE A 191 4.39 -6.47 2.40
N PHE A 192 4.98 -5.96 3.48
CA PHE A 192 4.99 -6.59 4.78
C PHE A 192 4.04 -5.87 5.76
N GLY A 193 3.23 -4.90 5.33
CA GLY A 193 2.35 -4.13 6.23
C GLY A 193 3.05 -3.03 7.04
N PHE A 194 4.15 -2.48 6.53
CA PHE A 194 4.94 -1.42 7.16
C PHE A 194 4.97 -0.14 6.30
N SER A 195 4.76 1.02 6.91
CA SER A 195 4.98 2.30 6.25
C SER A 195 6.46 2.61 6.03
N GLU A 196 6.76 3.69 5.30
CA GLU A 196 8.14 4.11 4.98
C GLU A 196 8.82 4.82 6.17
N LYS A 197 8.75 4.21 7.35
CA LYS A 197 9.43 4.64 8.59
C LYS A 197 10.18 3.45 9.18
N ASP A 198 11.08 3.71 10.12
CA ASP A 198 11.79 2.63 10.79
C ASP A 198 10.95 2.07 11.94
N PHE A 199 11.07 0.76 12.17
CA PHE A 199 10.33 0.06 13.22
C PHE A 199 11.31 -0.59 14.18
N SER A 200 10.91 -0.72 15.43
CA SER A 200 11.73 -1.32 16.47
C SER A 200 10.87 -2.25 17.32
N ASN A 201 11.50 -3.30 17.86
CA ASN A 201 10.89 -4.09 18.92
C ASN A 201 11.03 -3.43 20.31
N LYS A 202 11.76 -2.31 20.39
CA LYS A 202 11.87 -1.49 21.59
C LYS A 202 10.76 -0.44 21.64
N LEU A 203 10.09 -0.36 22.79
CA LEU A 203 9.00 0.57 23.02
C LEU A 203 9.45 1.77 23.86
N LYS A 204 8.92 2.95 23.56
CA LYS A 204 9.14 4.17 24.36
C LYS A 204 8.11 4.28 25.47
N VAL A 205 8.48 3.77 26.64
CA VAL A 205 7.65 3.78 27.85
C VAL A 205 8.06 4.95 28.74
N LEU A 206 7.09 5.69 29.27
CA LEU A 206 7.31 6.75 30.24
C LEU A 206 7.56 6.18 31.64
N LYS A 207 6.74 5.20 32.05
CA LYS A 207 6.76 4.64 33.40
C LYS A 207 6.23 3.21 33.43
N LEU A 208 6.83 2.36 34.27
CA LEU A 208 6.35 1.01 34.59
C LEU A 208 6.20 0.87 36.10
N ASN A 209 4.97 0.61 36.57
CA ASN A 209 4.71 0.21 37.96
C ASN A 209 4.48 -1.29 38.04
N ILE A 210 5.09 -1.95 39.01
CA ILE A 210 4.94 -3.38 39.26
C ILE A 210 4.31 -3.53 40.63
N GLU A 211 3.03 -3.90 40.66
CA GLU A 211 2.28 -4.12 41.90
C GLU A 211 2.21 -5.62 42.20
N TYR A 212 2.63 -6.01 43.40
CA TYR A 212 2.47 -7.39 43.87
C TYR A 212 0.99 -7.68 44.14
N ILE A 213 0.47 -8.79 43.61
CA ILE A 213 -0.91 -9.24 43.86
C ILE A 213 -0.90 -10.35 44.91
N SER A 214 -0.33 -11.50 44.55
CA SER A 214 -0.28 -12.69 45.39
C SER A 214 0.65 -13.74 44.81
N ASN A 215 1.37 -14.49 45.66
CA ASN A 215 2.31 -15.54 45.24
C ASN A 215 3.39 -15.01 44.28
N TYR A 216 3.28 -15.35 43.00
CA TYR A 216 4.17 -14.92 41.92
C TYR A 216 3.46 -14.00 40.93
N ASP A 217 2.21 -13.61 41.23
CA ASP A 217 1.41 -12.76 40.35
C ASP A 217 1.65 -11.29 40.63
N HIS A 218 1.88 -10.57 39.54
CA HIS A 218 2.16 -9.14 39.52
C HIS A 218 1.24 -8.46 38.52
N LYS A 219 0.93 -7.21 38.79
CA LYS A 219 0.27 -6.31 37.85
C LYS A 219 1.29 -5.31 37.34
N LEU A 220 1.56 -5.35 36.03
CA LEU A 220 2.39 -4.38 35.33
C LEU A 220 1.51 -3.26 34.81
N ILE A 221 1.74 -2.03 35.27
CA ILE A 221 1.05 -0.84 34.77
C ILE A 221 2.05 -0.05 33.94
N ILE A 222 1.92 -0.16 32.62
CA ILE A 222 2.82 0.46 31.64
C ILE A 222 2.17 1.73 31.12
N GLU A 223 2.83 2.87 31.29
CA GLU A 223 2.43 4.18 30.78
C GLU A 223 3.34 4.57 29.62
N PHE A 224 2.77 4.79 28.45
CA PHE A 224 3.53 5.07 27.22
C PHE A 224 3.78 6.56 27.01
N LEU A 225 4.88 6.87 26.31
CA LEU A 225 5.25 8.25 26.01
C LEU A 225 4.24 8.94 25.08
N ASN A 226 3.64 8.19 24.15
CA ASN A 226 2.69 8.69 23.17
C ASN A 226 1.68 7.60 22.77
N ASN A 227 0.63 8.00 22.03
CA ASN A 227 -0.43 7.11 21.59
C ASN A 227 0.03 6.08 20.53
N GLU A 228 1.08 6.39 19.76
CA GLU A 228 1.61 5.47 18.75
C GLU A 228 2.22 4.22 19.39
N GLU A 229 3.11 4.41 20.37
CA GLU A 229 3.77 3.33 21.14
C GLU A 229 2.74 2.50 21.92
N TYR A 230 1.74 3.18 22.50
CA TYR A 230 0.60 2.54 23.15
C TYR A 230 -0.17 1.62 22.18
N ASN A 231 -0.52 2.11 20.99
CA ASN A 231 -1.27 1.33 20.01
C ASN A 231 -0.45 0.15 19.48
N ILE A 232 0.85 0.34 19.23
CA ILE A 232 1.75 -0.74 18.81
C ILE A 232 1.74 -1.85 19.86
N PHE A 233 1.95 -1.53 21.13
CA PHE A 233 2.00 -2.56 22.17
C PHE A 233 0.64 -3.20 22.44
N ASN A 234 -0.45 -2.42 22.42
CA ASN A 234 -1.80 -2.96 22.50
C ASN A 234 -2.07 -3.99 21.39
N ASN A 235 -1.67 -3.66 20.16
CA ASN A 235 -1.81 -4.56 19.03
C ASN A 235 -0.93 -5.81 19.20
N ILE A 236 0.31 -5.67 19.67
CA ILE A 236 1.18 -6.81 19.98
C ILE A 236 0.52 -7.77 20.98
N LEU A 237 -0.07 -7.26 22.07
CA LEU A 237 -0.80 -8.10 23.02
C LEU A 237 -2.03 -8.76 22.39
N SER A 238 -2.69 -8.07 21.46
CA SER A 238 -3.86 -8.56 20.74
C SER A 238 -3.54 -9.63 19.68
N ILE A 239 -2.29 -9.71 19.19
CA ILE A 239 -1.84 -10.79 18.29
C ILE A 239 -2.03 -12.14 18.98
N ASN A 240 -1.80 -12.20 20.30
CA ASN A 240 -1.91 -13.42 21.11
C ASN A 240 -1.06 -14.58 20.54
N ASP A 241 0.16 -14.28 20.08
CA ASP A 241 1.12 -15.30 19.65
C ASP A 241 1.64 -16.06 20.87
N ASN A 242 1.67 -17.39 20.79
CA ASN A 242 2.20 -18.27 21.83
C ASN A 242 3.69 -18.04 22.08
N ASP A 243 4.41 -17.50 21.09
CA ASP A 243 5.83 -17.21 21.15
C ASP A 243 6.11 -15.78 21.65
N LEU A 244 5.08 -15.01 22.08
CA LEU A 244 5.28 -13.65 22.58
C LEU A 244 6.17 -13.64 23.83
N ILE A 245 7.19 -12.78 23.80
CA ILE A 245 8.06 -12.49 24.93
C ILE A 245 8.08 -10.97 25.15
N ILE A 246 7.83 -10.55 26.39
CA ILE A 246 7.99 -9.18 26.86
C ILE A 246 9.21 -9.14 27.78
N THR A 247 10.11 -8.21 27.51
CA THR A 247 11.38 -8.09 28.24
C THR A 247 11.55 -6.67 28.79
N PHE A 248 11.89 -6.55 30.07
CA PHE A 248 12.25 -5.26 30.67
C PHE A 248 13.41 -5.37 31.67
N LYS A 249 14.10 -4.26 31.91
CA LYS A 249 15.11 -4.11 32.97
C LYS A 249 14.55 -3.37 34.18
N ASN A 250 14.89 -3.83 35.38
CA ASN A 250 14.70 -3.02 36.59
C ASN A 250 15.87 -2.03 36.80
N ILE A 251 15.79 -1.29 37.92
CA ILE A 251 16.80 -0.30 38.33
C ILE A 251 18.18 -0.93 38.57
N ASP A 252 18.23 -2.21 38.92
CA ASP A 252 19.47 -2.96 39.16
C ASP A 252 20.01 -3.64 37.88
N ASN A 253 19.47 -3.31 36.70
CA ASN A 253 19.76 -3.97 35.43
C ASN A 253 19.42 -5.47 35.37
N LEU A 254 18.61 -5.98 36.30
CA LEU A 254 18.07 -7.33 36.21
C LEU A 254 17.03 -7.37 35.09
N ILE A 255 17.17 -8.38 34.22
CA ILE A 255 16.31 -8.60 33.06
C ILE A 255 15.18 -9.55 33.46
N TYR A 256 13.96 -9.15 33.17
CA TYR A 256 12.76 -9.96 33.37
C TYR A 256 12.19 -10.30 32.00
N ASN A 257 11.96 -11.59 31.76
CA ASN A 257 11.28 -12.10 30.58
C ASN A 257 9.93 -12.66 30.98
N ILE A 258 8.90 -12.25 30.28
CA ILE A 258 7.52 -12.70 30.47
C ILE A 258 7.10 -13.36 29.18
N ASN A 259 6.90 -14.67 29.22
CA ASN A 259 6.41 -15.42 28.08
C ASN A 259 4.90 -15.29 27.97
N HIS A 260 4.34 -15.62 26.82
CA HIS A 260 2.89 -15.65 26.60
C HIS A 260 2.15 -16.43 27.69
N SER A 261 2.66 -17.61 28.08
CA SER A 261 2.07 -18.46 29.13
C SER A 261 2.04 -17.81 30.52
N ASP A 262 2.89 -16.81 30.76
CA ASP A 262 2.95 -16.09 32.02
C ASP A 262 1.92 -14.95 32.07
N ILE A 263 1.33 -14.57 30.93
CA ILE A 263 0.33 -13.49 30.81
C ILE A 263 -1.06 -14.06 31.11
N LYS A 264 -1.68 -13.60 32.20
CA LYS A 264 -3.03 -14.02 32.62
C LYS A 264 -4.15 -13.18 32.03
N GLY A 265 -3.81 -12.00 31.53
CA GLY A 265 -4.75 -11.06 30.92
C GLY A 265 -4.22 -9.64 30.98
N PHE A 266 -4.86 -8.75 30.22
CA PHE A 266 -4.52 -7.33 30.20
C PHE A 266 -5.77 -6.45 30.06
N LYS A 267 -5.62 -5.19 30.45
CA LYS A 267 -6.63 -4.14 30.32
C LYS A 267 -5.99 -2.89 29.74
N THR A 268 -6.72 -2.21 28.87
CA THR A 268 -6.25 -1.05 28.12
C THR A 268 -6.99 0.21 28.59
N ASN A 269 -6.30 1.35 28.59
CA ASN A 269 -6.87 2.66 28.89
C ASN A 269 -6.29 3.71 27.92
N ASN A 270 -7.00 3.93 26.81
CA ASN A 270 -6.60 4.84 25.74
C ASN A 270 -6.53 6.30 26.21
N GLU A 271 -7.34 6.73 27.19
CA GLU A 271 -7.36 8.12 27.66
C GLU A 271 -6.05 8.51 28.37
N THR A 272 -5.36 7.52 28.94
CA THR A 272 -4.14 7.72 29.72
C THR A 272 -2.92 7.05 29.10
N ASN A 273 -3.05 6.44 27.90
CA ASN A 273 -2.03 5.60 27.27
C ASN A 273 -1.45 4.56 28.25
N LYS A 274 -2.32 3.87 29.00
CA LYS A 274 -1.92 2.87 30.01
C LYS A 274 -2.39 1.48 29.65
N ILE A 275 -1.52 0.50 29.85
CA ILE A 275 -1.83 -0.92 29.75
C ILE A 275 -1.50 -1.60 31.07
N GLU A 276 -2.49 -2.28 31.64
CA GLU A 276 -2.35 -3.10 32.84
C GLU A 276 -2.26 -4.57 32.43
N ILE A 277 -1.20 -5.28 32.79
CA ILE A 277 -1.01 -6.70 32.48
C ILE A 277 -0.89 -7.48 33.77
N ILE A 278 -1.66 -8.55 33.93
CA ILE A 278 -1.49 -9.51 35.02
C ILE A 278 -0.55 -10.61 34.54
N VAL A 279 0.57 -10.79 35.23
CA VAL A 279 1.64 -11.70 34.84
C VAL A 279 2.13 -12.54 36.02
N THR A 280 2.65 -13.73 35.75
CA THR A 280 3.40 -14.52 36.72
C THR A 280 4.90 -14.29 36.51
N ILE A 281 5.63 -13.89 37.56
CA ILE A 281 7.08 -13.67 37.53
C ILE A 281 7.73 -14.58 38.57
N SER A 282 8.82 -15.25 38.22
CA SER A 282 9.52 -16.23 39.09
C SER A 282 10.10 -15.63 40.38
N SER A 283 10.07 -14.31 40.54
CA SER A 283 10.55 -13.57 41.70
C SER A 283 9.47 -12.64 42.23
N ILE A 284 9.40 -12.48 43.54
CA ILE A 284 8.49 -11.53 44.19
C ILE A 284 9.07 -10.11 44.08
N LEU A 285 8.35 -9.23 43.38
CA LEU A 285 8.72 -7.83 43.19
C LEU A 285 7.74 -6.94 43.97
N GLN A 286 8.23 -6.27 45.02
CA GLN A 286 7.38 -5.45 45.88
C GLN A 286 7.34 -3.99 45.39
N ASN A 287 6.23 -3.59 44.76
CA ASN A 287 5.86 -2.20 44.47
C ASN A 287 6.97 -1.38 43.81
N ILE A 288 7.53 -1.90 42.73
CA ILE A 288 8.64 -1.27 42.00
C ILE A 288 8.09 -0.24 41.02
N VAL A 289 8.72 0.94 40.96
CA VAL A 289 8.43 1.98 39.97
C VAL A 289 9.68 2.26 39.16
N ILE A 290 9.61 2.07 37.85
CA ILE A 290 10.73 2.29 36.92
C ILE A 290 10.33 3.44 35.99
N GLY A 291 11.12 4.51 36.00
CA GLY A 291 10.99 5.61 35.05
C GLY A 291 11.75 5.31 33.76
N ASN A 292 11.13 5.57 32.60
CA ASN A 292 11.70 5.31 31.27
C ASN A 292 12.35 3.92 31.11
N PRO A 293 11.62 2.83 31.44
CA PRO A 293 12.18 1.48 31.39
C PRO A 293 12.59 1.09 29.95
N ASP A 294 13.62 0.25 29.84
CA ASP A 294 13.99 -0.41 28.59
C ASP A 294 13.04 -1.58 28.35
N LEU A 295 11.86 -1.32 27.77
CA LEU A 295 10.84 -2.32 27.43
C LEU A 295 11.00 -2.75 25.97
N CYS A 296 11.16 -4.05 25.74
CA CYS A 296 11.19 -4.64 24.41
C CYS A 296 10.19 -5.80 24.31
N THR A 297 9.77 -6.11 23.10
CA THR A 297 9.08 -7.37 22.77
C THR A 297 9.96 -8.17 21.83
N ASN A 298 9.58 -9.41 21.54
CA ASN A 298 10.16 -10.16 20.43
C ASN A 298 9.36 -10.01 19.12
N ILE A 299 8.53 -8.98 19.02
CA ILE A 299 7.68 -8.74 17.85
C ILE A 299 7.94 -7.33 17.32
N ILE A 300 8.27 -7.22 16.02
CA ILE A 300 8.20 -5.95 15.28
C ILE A 300 6.92 -5.99 14.46
N LEU A 301 5.97 -5.13 14.83
CA LEU A 301 4.65 -5.05 14.20
C LEU A 301 4.58 -3.89 13.21
N GLY A 302 4.05 -4.15 12.03
CA GLY A 302 3.78 -3.13 11.01
C GLY A 302 2.55 -2.27 11.35
N ASP A 303 2.56 -1.03 10.88
CA ASP A 303 1.50 -0.04 11.12
C ASP A 303 0.47 0.07 9.99
N ILE A 304 0.65 -0.66 8.89
CA ILE A 304 -0.30 -0.71 7.79
C ILE A 304 -1.16 -1.96 7.95
N ASN A 305 -2.46 -1.73 8.13
CA ASN A 305 -3.44 -2.78 7.90
C ASN A 305 -3.41 -3.12 6.43
N TYR A 306 -3.06 -4.36 6.15
CA TYR A 306 -2.99 -4.82 4.80
C TYR A 306 -4.42 -4.98 4.33
N ASP A 307 -4.90 -4.16 3.38
CA ASP A 307 -6.19 -4.47 2.75
C ASP A 307 -5.98 -5.67 1.81
N LEU A 308 -5.81 -6.86 2.38
CA LEU A 308 -5.53 -8.12 1.67
C LEU A 308 -6.73 -8.60 0.87
N LYS A 309 -7.89 -7.95 1.03
CA LYS A 309 -8.99 -8.15 0.10
C LYS A 309 -8.50 -7.68 -1.26
N ARG A 310 -8.17 -8.66 -2.11
CA ARG A 310 -7.94 -8.44 -3.53
C ARG A 310 -9.04 -7.53 -4.03
N ASP A 311 -8.68 -6.48 -4.76
CA ASP A 311 -9.69 -5.67 -5.42
C ASP A 311 -10.52 -6.62 -6.28
N LEU A 312 -11.82 -6.70 -6.00
CA LEU A 312 -12.73 -7.44 -6.88
C LEU A 312 -12.78 -6.78 -8.26
N SER A 313 -12.42 -5.50 -8.34
CA SER A 313 -12.38 -4.73 -9.58
C SER A 313 -11.36 -3.60 -9.50
N ILE A 314 -10.67 -3.35 -10.61
CA ILE A 314 -9.93 -2.12 -10.83
C ILE A 314 -10.82 -1.10 -11.54
N PHE A 315 -10.53 0.18 -11.35
CA PHE A 315 -11.27 1.26 -11.98
C PHE A 315 -10.40 1.91 -13.06
N LEU A 316 -10.87 1.84 -14.31
CA LEU A 316 -10.30 2.58 -15.41
C LEU A 316 -10.90 3.98 -15.39
N ASP A 317 -10.11 4.94 -14.96
CA ASP A 317 -10.45 6.36 -14.97
C ASP A 317 -9.93 7.01 -16.25
N ILE A 318 -10.84 7.60 -17.01
CA ILE A 318 -10.51 8.36 -18.21
C ILE A 318 -11.26 9.67 -18.12
N LYS A 319 -10.51 10.75 -17.85
CA LYS A 319 -11.08 12.05 -17.47
C LYS A 319 -12.08 12.59 -18.49
N GLU A 320 -11.80 12.38 -19.76
CA GLU A 320 -12.63 12.80 -20.89
C GLU A 320 -13.92 11.96 -21.02
N LEU A 321 -13.95 10.76 -20.43
CA LEU A 321 -15.00 9.76 -20.60
C LEU A 321 -15.78 9.47 -19.31
N ASN A 322 -15.72 10.36 -18.33
CA ASN A 322 -16.31 10.16 -17.01
C ASN A 322 -17.75 9.64 -17.07
N ARG A 323 -18.05 8.55 -16.33
CA ARG A 323 -19.34 7.86 -16.47
C ARG A 323 -19.92 7.26 -15.20
N LEU A 324 -19.11 6.56 -14.41
CA LEU A 324 -19.61 5.84 -13.24
C LEU A 324 -20.10 6.81 -12.17
N ASN A 325 -21.29 6.53 -11.64
CA ASN A 325 -21.82 7.21 -10.46
C ASN A 325 -21.70 6.26 -9.27
N SER A 326 -20.81 6.58 -8.33
CA SER A 326 -20.54 5.76 -7.15
C SER A 326 -20.75 6.56 -5.87
N LYS A 327 -21.25 5.89 -4.83
CA LYS A 327 -21.26 6.47 -3.47
C LYS A 327 -19.84 6.69 -2.95
N ASN A 328 -18.90 5.86 -3.40
CA ASN A 328 -17.49 6.06 -3.13
C ASN A 328 -16.94 7.14 -4.05
N LYS A 329 -16.61 8.29 -3.46
CA LYS A 329 -16.12 9.48 -4.19
C LYS A 329 -14.79 9.23 -4.91
N ASN A 330 -13.99 8.27 -4.44
CA ASN A 330 -12.65 8.03 -4.95
C ASN A 330 -12.66 7.34 -6.33
N VAL A 331 -13.72 6.61 -6.63
CA VAL A 331 -13.96 5.93 -7.92
C VAL A 331 -15.16 6.51 -8.66
N ASN A 332 -15.75 7.57 -8.11
CA ASN A 332 -16.80 8.30 -8.80
C ASN A 332 -16.21 8.97 -10.04
N ASN A 333 -16.99 9.02 -11.10
CA ASN A 333 -16.61 9.48 -12.43
C ASN A 333 -15.62 8.58 -13.19
N SER A 334 -15.13 7.46 -12.65
CA SER A 334 -14.34 6.53 -13.47
C SER A 334 -15.13 6.07 -14.70
N PHE A 335 -14.44 5.69 -15.77
CA PHE A 335 -15.09 5.29 -17.02
C PHE A 335 -15.67 3.87 -16.92
N ALA A 336 -14.87 2.92 -16.41
CA ALA A 336 -15.27 1.52 -16.26
C ALA A 336 -14.73 0.88 -14.96
N SER A 337 -15.49 -0.10 -14.45
CA SER A 337 -15.07 -1.00 -13.38
C SER A 337 -14.76 -2.34 -14.03
N ILE A 338 -13.52 -2.79 -13.92
CA ILE A 338 -13.02 -3.98 -14.60
C ILE A 338 -12.77 -5.06 -13.55
N PRO A 339 -13.53 -6.18 -13.57
CA PRO A 339 -13.37 -7.22 -12.57
C PRO A 339 -11.99 -7.88 -12.68
N VAL A 340 -11.34 -8.07 -11.54
CA VAL A 340 -10.07 -8.80 -11.47
C VAL A 340 -10.38 -10.30 -11.47
N ASN A 341 -9.85 -11.04 -12.44
CA ASN A 341 -9.98 -12.49 -12.44
C ASN A 341 -8.96 -13.14 -11.49
N HIS A 342 -9.18 -14.40 -11.10
CA HIS A 342 -8.31 -15.10 -10.15
C HIS A 342 -6.86 -15.32 -10.66
N ALA A 343 -6.60 -15.15 -11.95
CA ALA A 343 -5.32 -15.41 -12.59
C ALA A 343 -4.44 -14.17 -12.79
N ASN A 344 -4.79 -13.03 -12.17
CA ASN A 344 -4.02 -11.76 -12.18
C ASN A 344 -3.73 -11.17 -13.58
N LYS A 345 -4.29 -11.76 -14.63
CA LYS A 345 -4.34 -11.19 -15.98
C LYS A 345 -5.77 -10.78 -16.27
N ILE A 346 -6.03 -9.49 -16.18
CA ILE A 346 -7.31 -8.95 -16.62
C ILE A 346 -7.30 -8.95 -18.14
N TYR A 347 -7.75 -10.08 -18.71
CA TYR A 347 -8.28 -10.13 -20.06
C TYR A 347 -9.77 -9.83 -19.96
N PHE A 348 -10.12 -8.55 -20.07
CA PHE A 348 -11.52 -8.18 -20.22
C PHE A 348 -11.86 -8.26 -21.70
N ASP A 349 -12.88 -9.05 -22.03
CA ASP A 349 -13.48 -9.11 -23.35
C ASP A 349 -14.97 -8.87 -23.17
N ASN A 350 -15.49 -7.84 -23.82
CA ASN A 350 -16.80 -7.22 -23.58
C ASN A 350 -18.01 -8.07 -24.01
N THR A 351 -17.91 -9.39 -23.96
CA THR A 351 -19.00 -10.32 -24.28
C THR A 351 -20.17 -10.28 -23.28
N LYS A 352 -20.08 -9.49 -22.18
CA LYS A 352 -21.01 -9.57 -21.02
C LYS A 352 -21.65 -8.25 -20.53
N ASN A 353 -21.70 -7.18 -21.33
CA ASN A 353 -22.55 -5.99 -21.07
C ASN A 353 -22.37 -5.33 -19.68
N TYR A 354 -21.14 -5.08 -19.24
CA TYR A 354 -20.87 -4.45 -17.93
C TYR A 354 -20.98 -2.91 -17.93
N GLY A 355 -21.70 -2.34 -18.90
CA GLY A 355 -21.77 -0.89 -19.06
C GLY A 355 -20.39 -0.31 -19.39
N THR A 356 -19.76 -0.77 -20.46
CA THR A 356 -18.46 -0.29 -20.96
C THR A 356 -18.58 0.79 -22.02
N ILE A 357 -19.81 1.27 -22.26
CA ILE A 357 -20.14 2.25 -23.28
C ILE A 357 -20.46 3.60 -22.62
N LYS A 358 -19.81 4.66 -23.12
CA LYS A 358 -20.17 6.06 -22.83
C LYS A 358 -20.85 6.65 -24.06
N TYR A 359 -22.08 7.14 -23.87
CA TYR A 359 -22.81 7.91 -24.88
C TYR A 359 -22.62 9.41 -24.64
N PHE A 360 -22.54 10.18 -25.72
CA PHE A 360 -22.44 11.64 -25.71
C PHE A 360 -23.73 12.26 -26.24
N ASN A 361 -24.34 13.14 -25.43
CA ASN A 361 -25.47 13.95 -25.84
C ASN A 361 -25.37 15.33 -25.17
N PRO A 362 -24.97 16.39 -25.92
CA PRO A 362 -24.67 16.40 -27.36
C PRO A 362 -23.40 15.59 -27.73
N PRO A 363 -23.19 15.26 -29.03
CA PRO A 363 -21.96 14.61 -29.49
C PRO A 363 -20.71 15.35 -29.04
N LEU A 364 -19.66 14.62 -28.67
CA LEU A 364 -18.39 15.21 -28.27
C LEU A 364 -17.67 15.72 -29.53
N ARG A 365 -17.55 17.04 -29.63
CA ARG A 365 -17.06 17.73 -30.83
C ARG A 365 -15.68 17.26 -31.30
N ASN A 366 -14.74 17.05 -30.37
CA ASN A 366 -13.39 16.60 -30.68
C ASN A 366 -12.86 15.73 -29.53
N MET A 367 -12.19 14.64 -29.87
CA MET A 367 -11.45 13.79 -28.96
C MET A 367 -10.06 13.56 -29.55
N ASP A 368 -9.10 14.31 -29.02
CA ASP A 368 -7.70 14.38 -29.48
C ASP A 368 -6.71 13.76 -28.49
N LYS A 369 -7.19 13.39 -27.29
CA LYS A 369 -6.38 12.75 -26.25
C LYS A 369 -7.24 11.97 -25.27
N LEU A 370 -6.58 11.11 -24.51
CA LEU A 370 -7.18 10.43 -23.36
C LEU A 370 -6.22 10.52 -22.17
N SER A 371 -6.74 10.97 -21.03
CA SER A 371 -6.05 11.00 -19.74
C SER A 371 -6.41 9.75 -18.96
N ILE A 372 -5.54 8.75 -18.95
CA ILE A 372 -5.82 7.38 -18.50
C ILE A 372 -5.17 7.12 -17.14
N SER A 373 -5.95 6.59 -16.20
CA SER A 373 -5.45 6.11 -14.91
C SER A 373 -6.14 4.81 -14.47
N PHE A 374 -5.35 3.85 -13.97
CA PHE A 374 -5.88 2.65 -13.32
C PHE A 374 -5.84 2.83 -11.81
N LYS A 375 -6.98 2.69 -11.16
CA LYS A 375 -7.15 2.94 -9.73
C LYS A 375 -7.73 1.75 -8.98
N ASP A 376 -7.37 1.63 -7.71
CA ASP A 376 -8.05 0.73 -6.77
C ASP A 376 -9.39 1.29 -6.29
N ILE A 377 -10.08 0.58 -5.39
CA ILE A 377 -11.34 1.06 -4.80
C ILE A 377 -11.16 2.32 -3.93
N ASN A 378 -9.96 2.58 -3.44
CA ASN A 378 -9.63 3.75 -2.65
C ASN A 378 -9.24 4.96 -3.52
N GLY A 379 -9.20 4.80 -4.85
CA GLY A 379 -8.83 5.83 -5.82
C GLY A 379 -7.33 6.05 -5.95
N GLU A 380 -6.52 5.20 -5.32
CA GLU A 380 -5.08 5.22 -5.46
C GLU A 380 -4.69 4.64 -6.82
N VAL A 381 -3.75 5.29 -7.50
CA VAL A 381 -3.22 4.80 -8.78
C VAL A 381 -2.46 3.51 -8.51
N LEU A 382 -2.85 2.45 -9.21
CA LEU A 382 -2.17 1.16 -9.11
C LEU A 382 -0.74 1.30 -9.65
N GLU A 383 0.24 0.82 -8.89
CA GLU A 383 1.63 0.71 -9.32
C GLU A 383 1.89 -0.73 -9.78
N ASN A 384 2.24 -0.93 -11.05
CA ASN A 384 2.52 -2.25 -11.63
C ASN A 384 4.01 -2.38 -12.01
N ASN A 385 4.90 -1.70 -11.27
CA ASN A 385 6.36 -1.64 -11.49
C ASN A 385 6.77 -1.47 -12.96
N GLY A 386 6.12 -0.55 -13.67
CA GLY A 386 6.47 -0.23 -15.06
C GLY A 386 5.97 -1.25 -16.09
N LYS A 387 5.20 -2.26 -15.70
CA LYS A 387 4.53 -3.15 -16.66
C LYS A 387 3.50 -2.38 -17.48
N GLU A 388 3.59 -2.59 -18.77
CA GLU A 388 2.79 -1.91 -19.78
C GLU A 388 1.41 -2.58 -19.91
N ASN A 389 0.44 -1.86 -20.46
CA ASN A 389 -0.93 -2.30 -20.68
C ASN A 389 -1.41 -1.91 -22.08
N SER A 390 -2.47 -2.58 -22.55
CA SER A 390 -3.14 -2.23 -23.80
C SER A 390 -4.65 -2.17 -23.63
N ILE A 391 -5.27 -1.18 -24.26
CA ILE A 391 -6.71 -0.92 -24.18
C ILE A 391 -7.25 -0.80 -25.61
N VAL A 392 -8.38 -1.45 -25.88
CA VAL A 392 -9.04 -1.39 -27.19
C VAL A 392 -10.43 -0.77 -27.04
N PHE A 393 -10.68 0.28 -27.79
CA PHE A 393 -11.97 0.96 -27.87
C PHE A 393 -12.61 0.80 -29.25
N ALA A 394 -13.94 0.75 -29.28
CA ALA A 394 -14.72 1.06 -30.47
C ALA A 394 -15.32 2.46 -30.31
N ILE A 395 -15.10 3.31 -31.30
CA ILE A 395 -15.55 4.71 -31.31
C ILE A 395 -16.50 4.88 -32.46
N LYS A 396 -17.68 5.44 -32.16
CA LYS A 396 -18.67 5.77 -33.18
C LYS A 396 -18.78 7.26 -33.32
N CYS A 397 -18.62 7.74 -34.55
CA CYS A 397 -18.69 9.17 -34.89
C CYS A 397 -19.86 9.45 -35.82
N LEU A 398 -20.34 10.70 -35.80
CA LEU A 398 -21.13 11.20 -36.91
C LEU A 398 -20.25 11.21 -38.16
N ASN A 399 -20.78 10.65 -39.25
CA ASN A 399 -20.07 10.57 -40.51
C ASN A 399 -19.80 11.98 -41.06
N ASN A 400 -18.57 12.45 -40.90
CA ASN A 400 -18.07 13.58 -41.66
C ASN A 400 -17.57 13.00 -42.98
N GLN A 401 -18.41 12.97 -44.02
CA GLN A 401 -18.05 12.65 -45.42
C GLN A 401 -17.01 13.62 -46.01
N LYS A 402 -15.81 13.70 -45.41
CA LYS A 402 -14.67 14.47 -45.88
C LYS A 402 -13.39 13.65 -45.73
N SER A 403 -13.33 12.51 -46.43
CA SER A 403 -12.08 11.91 -46.97
C SER A 403 -12.31 10.49 -47.49
N ILE A 404 -13.15 10.33 -48.51
CA ILE A 404 -12.94 9.28 -49.51
C ILE A 404 -12.73 10.03 -50.82
N ASN A 405 -11.53 10.59 -50.96
CA ASN A 405 -10.92 11.07 -52.20
C ASN A 405 -9.45 11.34 -51.83
N ASN A 406 -8.66 10.28 -51.79
CA ASN A 406 -7.25 10.24 -52.14
C ASN A 406 -6.93 8.85 -52.67
#